data_AF-A0A099P3K3-F1
#
_entry.id   AF-A0A099P3K3-F1
#
_cell.length_a   1.000
_cell.length_b   1.000
_cell.length_c   1.000
_cell.angle_alpha   90.00
_cell.angle_beta   90.00
_cell.angle_gamma   90.00
#
_symmetry.space_group_name_H-M   'P 1'
#
loop_
_entity.id
_entity.type
_entity.pdbx_description
1 polymer ?
#
loop_
_entity_poly.entity_id
_entity_poly.type
_entity_poly.pdbx_seq_one_letter_code
_entity_poly.pdbx_strand_id
1 'polypeptide(L)'
;MFFYSHFLYDGKQRTRRLNPAQVMLRRTYSTLAADSAANLRTTNTLRKAQLDLKNAYNNFDEYKLICQRRNVSFPLDDSFKADYERLQKVNETILNFKHESKNLQKALKDLKIQEKKNNIDNSMEQEKILDKLSKYKPIVSEKSKIWTELEDKLFIQVASLPNLIHPSVKEQQRLLEYINPTGEIIQSKTDDFQVQSNPKLDHKNIMERFGLVDFSQATKISGRGWYYLIGDGALLEQALIQYALKSARKAGFKMALPPSIVKTEVTKACGFMPRDTNNETQVYELKNDDLCLTGTAEIPLAALNANKEFSHTELPLNVVGLSRSYRAEAGAAGRDTRGLYRVHEFTKVELFSWTSPDETLSMGQFDSIVEFQKEFIKSLGLTARVLVMPHDDLGAPAYKKIDIEVLMPGRGAWGEVSSTSNCLDFQSRRLITKVRDPSDKKLKFVHTLNGTACAVPRVVLSIIENFYDPEKDVIVVPEVLRPFMDDKSEIRPQ
;
A
#
# COMPACT_ATOMS: atom_id res chain seq x y z
N MET A 1 48.28 11.80 40.14
CA MET A 1 47.79 11.65 41.53
C MET A 1 46.26 11.76 41.46
N PHE A 2 45.50 10.66 41.38
CA PHE A 2 44.98 9.80 42.47
C PHE A 2 44.11 10.60 43.47
N PHE A 3 42.84 10.33 43.81
CA PHE A 3 41.97 9.11 43.95
C PHE A 3 40.48 9.48 43.64
N TYR A 4 39.57 8.66 43.08
CA TYR A 4 38.92 7.37 43.47
C TYR A 4 37.92 7.38 44.65
N SER A 5 36.64 7.02 44.38
CA SER A 5 35.69 6.19 45.19
C SER A 5 34.21 6.61 44.91
N HIS A 6 33.37 5.92 44.12
CA HIS A 6 32.63 4.63 44.26
C HIS A 6 31.27 4.66 45.00
N PHE A 7 30.32 3.85 44.46
CA PHE A 7 28.99 3.38 44.96
C PHE A 7 27.77 4.32 44.72
N LEU A 8 26.61 3.92 44.16
CA LEU A 8 25.89 2.63 44.08
C LEU A 8 24.97 2.53 42.84
N TYR A 9 24.81 1.29 42.36
CA TYR A 9 23.74 0.80 41.50
C TYR A 9 22.38 0.87 42.23
N ASP A 10 21.32 1.34 41.58
CA ASP A 10 19.96 0.91 41.93
C ASP A 10 19.09 0.79 40.67
N GLY A 11 18.50 -0.39 40.49
CA GLY A 11 17.72 -0.77 39.34
C GLY A 11 16.30 -0.23 39.44
N LYS A 12 15.90 0.60 38.48
CA LYS A 12 14.48 0.90 38.23
C LYS A 12 14.17 0.83 36.74
N GLN A 13 13.39 -0.20 36.40
CA GLN A 13 12.64 -0.28 35.14
C GLN A 13 11.90 1.04 34.92
N ARG A 14 12.28 1.80 33.88
CA ARG A 14 11.50 2.93 33.41
C ARG A 14 10.35 2.41 32.56
N THR A 15 9.18 2.27 33.17
CA THR A 15 7.91 2.25 32.45
C THR A 15 7.76 3.57 31.70
N ARG A 16 7.73 3.53 30.37
CA ARG A 16 7.42 4.68 29.52
C ARG A 16 5.98 5.11 29.83
N ARG A 17 5.80 6.25 30.50
CA ARG A 17 4.50 6.92 30.61
C ARG A 17 4.08 7.44 29.23
N LEU A 18 2.87 7.06 28.84
CA LEU A 18 2.17 7.50 27.64
C LEU A 18 2.01 9.04 27.63
N ASN A 19 2.26 9.65 26.47
CA ASN A 19 2.28 11.10 26.24
C ASN A 19 0.82 11.63 26.18
N PRO A 20 0.46 12.74 26.85
CA PRO A 20 -0.88 13.34 26.81
C PRO A 20 -1.43 13.67 25.40
N ALA A 21 -0.60 13.67 24.35
CA ALA A 21 -1.03 13.69 22.95
C ALA A 21 -1.94 12.50 22.54
N GLN A 22 -1.89 11.37 23.27
CA GLN A 22 -2.66 10.15 22.97
C GLN A 22 -4.16 10.23 23.33
N VAL A 23 -4.59 11.25 24.06
CA VAL A 23 -6.01 11.42 24.41
C VAL A 23 -6.76 12.28 23.38
N MET A 24 -6.07 13.18 22.66
CA MET A 24 -6.64 13.89 21.49
C MET A 24 -6.72 13.02 20.23
N LEU A 25 -5.96 11.92 20.16
CA LEU A 25 -5.86 10.99 19.03
C LEU A 25 -7.17 10.25 18.68
N ARG A 26 -8.18 10.24 19.56
CA ARG A 26 -9.45 9.50 19.32
C ARG A 26 -10.48 10.23 18.46
N ARG A 27 -10.42 11.57 18.37
CA ARG A 27 -11.47 12.37 17.68
C ARG A 27 -11.18 12.68 16.21
N THR A 28 -9.93 12.61 15.77
CA THR A 28 -9.50 12.97 14.41
C THR A 28 -9.58 11.82 13.41
N TYR A 29 -9.54 10.57 13.88
CA TYR A 29 -9.55 9.38 13.02
C TYR A 29 -10.94 9.08 12.41
N SER A 30 -12.02 9.28 13.17
CA SER A 30 -13.38 8.91 12.71
C SER A 30 -13.88 9.79 11.58
N THR A 31 -13.49 11.06 11.53
CA THR A 31 -13.89 12.01 10.48
C THR A 31 -13.12 11.80 9.18
N LEU A 32 -11.81 11.55 9.24
CA LEU A 32 -10.96 11.29 8.06
C LEU A 32 -11.28 9.92 7.40
N ALA A 33 -11.62 8.92 8.21
CA ALA A 33 -12.05 7.61 7.74
C ALA A 33 -13.42 7.69 7.03
N ALA A 34 -14.37 8.47 7.57
CA ALA A 34 -15.68 8.69 6.97
C ALA A 34 -15.62 9.41 5.61
N ASP A 35 -14.78 10.45 5.47
CA ASP A 35 -14.60 11.18 4.21
C ASP A 35 -13.88 10.35 3.12
N SER A 36 -13.00 9.43 3.52
CA SER A 36 -12.34 8.52 2.57
C SER A 36 -13.28 7.44 2.04
N ALA A 37 -14.18 6.93 2.89
CA ALA A 37 -15.13 5.89 2.51
C ALA A 37 -16.33 6.40 1.69
N ALA A 38 -16.76 7.65 1.88
CA ALA A 38 -17.80 8.27 1.05
C ALA A 38 -17.42 8.34 -0.45
N ASN A 39 -16.11 8.29 -0.75
CA ASN A 39 -15.53 8.39 -2.09
C ASN A 39 -15.29 7.04 -2.79
N LEU A 40 -15.64 5.90 -2.17
CA LEU A 40 -15.56 4.57 -2.80
C LEU A 40 -16.88 4.14 -3.47
N ARG A 41 -17.74 5.12 -3.79
CA ARG A 41 -18.96 4.95 -4.57
C ARG A 41 -18.64 4.87 -6.06
N THR A 42 -19.60 4.43 -6.87
CA THR A 42 -19.41 4.40 -8.34
C THR A 42 -19.19 5.80 -8.89
N THR A 43 -18.13 5.95 -9.69
CA THR A 43 -17.79 7.14 -10.46
C THR A 43 -17.65 6.79 -11.94
N ASN A 44 -17.28 7.76 -12.77
CA ASN A 44 -16.91 7.50 -14.17
C ASN A 44 -15.63 6.63 -14.31
N THR A 45 -14.86 6.45 -13.24
CA THR A 45 -13.58 5.72 -13.25
C THR A 45 -13.68 4.37 -12.55
N LEU A 46 -14.25 4.36 -11.34
CA LEU A 46 -14.28 3.20 -10.47
C LEU A 46 -15.72 2.79 -10.20
N ARG A 47 -15.99 1.48 -10.21
CA ARG A 47 -17.26 0.96 -9.69
C ARG A 47 -17.23 0.99 -8.15
N LYS A 48 -18.41 1.06 -7.50
CA LYS A 48 -18.53 0.95 -6.02
C LYS A 48 -17.71 -0.24 -5.53
N ALA A 49 -16.84 -0.01 -4.55
CA ALA A 49 -16.01 -1.06 -3.97
C ALA A 49 -16.89 -2.21 -3.44
N GLN A 50 -16.36 -3.43 -3.48
CA GLN A 50 -17.06 -4.64 -3.04
C GLN A 50 -16.38 -5.22 -1.80
N LEU A 51 -16.70 -4.61 -0.67
CA LEU A 51 -16.18 -4.99 0.65
C LEU A 51 -17.00 -6.13 1.26
N ASP A 52 -16.36 -6.96 2.07
CA ASP A 52 -16.98 -8.13 2.67
C ASP A 52 -17.57 -7.81 4.05
N LEU A 53 -18.79 -7.26 4.07
CA LEU A 53 -19.52 -6.96 5.30
C LEU A 53 -19.73 -8.22 6.18
N LYS A 54 -19.92 -9.38 5.54
CA LYS A 54 -20.12 -10.65 6.24
C LYS A 54 -18.84 -11.09 6.96
N ASN A 55 -17.69 -10.94 6.31
CA ASN A 55 -16.39 -11.20 6.93
C ASN A 55 -16.16 -10.27 8.13
N ALA A 56 -16.43 -8.97 8.00
CA ALA A 56 -16.33 -8.02 9.11
C ALA A 56 -17.27 -8.37 10.27
N TYR A 57 -18.49 -8.84 9.98
CA TYR A 57 -19.43 -9.32 11.00
C TYR A 57 -18.94 -10.59 11.71
N ASN A 58 -18.51 -11.60 10.95
CA ASN A 58 -18.04 -12.87 11.49
C ASN A 58 -16.75 -12.73 12.31
N ASN A 59 -15.87 -11.81 11.90
CA ASN A 59 -14.54 -11.62 12.48
C ASN A 59 -14.43 -10.29 13.26
N PHE A 60 -15.53 -9.78 13.79
CA PHE A 60 -15.58 -8.47 14.46
C PHE A 60 -14.52 -8.32 15.56
N ASP A 61 -14.39 -9.32 16.43
CA ASP A 61 -13.45 -9.30 17.55
C ASP A 61 -11.99 -9.45 17.08
N GLU A 62 -11.78 -10.17 15.98
CA GLU A 62 -10.46 -10.27 15.34
C GLU A 62 -10.05 -8.93 14.73
N TYR A 63 -10.95 -8.23 14.01
CA TYR A 63 -10.67 -6.89 13.49
C TYR A 63 -10.40 -5.88 14.60
N LYS A 64 -11.07 -6.00 15.75
CA LYS A 64 -10.78 -5.19 16.93
C LYS A 64 -9.36 -5.41 17.44
N LEU A 65 -8.94 -6.67 17.53
CA LEU A 65 -7.57 -7.03 17.91
C LEU A 65 -6.54 -6.59 16.86
N ILE A 66 -6.85 -6.73 15.56
CA ILE A 66 -6.00 -6.25 14.46
C ILE A 66 -5.81 -4.75 14.56
N CYS A 67 -6.88 -3.96 14.74
CA CYS A 67 -6.77 -2.51 14.88
C CYS A 67 -5.91 -2.12 16.08
N GLN A 68 -6.08 -2.83 17.22
CA GLN A 68 -5.25 -2.64 18.40
C GLN A 68 -3.76 -2.93 18.11
N ARG A 69 -3.46 -4.07 17.46
CA ARG A 69 -2.08 -4.45 17.09
C ARG A 69 -1.47 -3.45 16.12
N ARG A 70 -2.21 -3.00 15.11
CA ARG A 70 -1.74 -1.99 14.14
C ARG A 70 -1.69 -0.56 14.70
N ASN A 71 -2.06 -0.35 15.96
CA ASN A 71 -2.15 0.96 16.60
C ASN A 71 -3.05 1.96 15.82
N VAL A 72 -4.19 1.49 15.32
CA VAL A 72 -5.19 2.30 14.60
C VAL A 72 -6.55 2.25 15.31
N SER A 73 -7.40 3.26 15.09
CA SER A 73 -8.74 3.27 15.64
C SER A 73 -9.59 2.14 15.05
N PHE A 74 -10.33 1.42 15.89
CA PHE A 74 -11.33 0.46 15.43
C PHE A 74 -12.58 1.21 14.92
N PRO A 75 -12.94 1.10 13.63
CA PRO A 75 -13.98 1.94 13.01
C PRO A 75 -15.40 1.36 13.15
N LEU A 76 -15.56 0.10 13.53
CA LEU A 76 -16.87 -0.52 13.68
C LEU A 76 -17.49 -0.10 15.02
N ASP A 77 -18.66 0.53 14.96
CA ASP A 77 -19.38 0.96 16.17
C ASP A 77 -20.06 -0.21 16.89
N ASP A 78 -20.52 0.02 18.13
CA ASP A 78 -21.20 -1.01 18.93
C ASP A 78 -22.51 -1.50 18.28
N SER A 79 -23.11 -0.70 17.39
CA SER A 79 -24.32 -1.05 16.65
C SER A 79 -24.06 -1.88 15.39
N PHE A 80 -22.80 -2.04 14.95
CA PHE A 80 -22.45 -2.67 13.67
C PHE A 80 -23.08 -4.06 13.48
N LYS A 81 -22.97 -4.94 14.50
CA LYS A 81 -23.55 -6.29 14.43
C LYS A 81 -25.08 -6.24 14.29
N ALA A 82 -25.74 -5.40 15.10
CA ALA A 82 -27.20 -5.24 15.06
C ALA A 82 -27.67 -4.61 13.73
N ASP A 83 -26.93 -3.64 13.20
CA ASP A 83 -27.22 -3.00 11.92
C ASP A 83 -27.02 -3.95 10.75
N TYR A 84 -26.00 -4.81 10.79
CA TYR A 84 -25.82 -5.86 9.78
C TYR A 84 -26.93 -6.91 9.82
N GLU A 85 -27.33 -7.37 11.00
CA GLU A 85 -28.48 -8.27 11.15
C GLU A 85 -29.78 -7.61 10.65
N ARG A 86 -29.98 -6.33 10.95
CA ARG A 86 -31.11 -5.55 10.45
C ARG A 86 -31.06 -5.43 8.92
N LEU A 87 -29.89 -5.16 8.34
CA LEU A 87 -29.68 -5.12 6.89
C LEU A 87 -30.11 -6.45 6.24
N GLN A 88 -29.70 -7.59 6.80
CA GLN A 88 -30.08 -8.92 6.31
C GLN A 88 -31.60 -9.14 6.37
N LYS A 89 -32.24 -8.83 7.51
CA LYS A 89 -33.71 -8.95 7.67
C LYS A 89 -34.48 -8.06 6.69
N VAL A 90 -34.01 -6.83 6.48
CA VAL A 90 -34.61 -5.90 5.51
C VAL A 90 -34.43 -6.44 4.09
N ASN A 91 -33.27 -6.99 3.74
CA ASN A 91 -33.03 -7.61 2.44
C ASN A 91 -33.93 -8.82 2.18
N GLU A 92 -34.07 -9.71 3.17
CA GLU A 92 -34.98 -10.86 3.11
C GLU A 92 -36.43 -10.41 2.88
N THR A 93 -36.88 -9.39 3.61
CA THR A 93 -38.20 -8.78 3.42
C THR A 93 -38.39 -8.27 1.99
N ILE A 94 -37.41 -7.55 1.44
CA ILE A 94 -37.44 -7.04 0.06
C ILE A 94 -37.53 -8.20 -0.94
N LEU A 95 -36.73 -9.25 -0.76
CA LEU A 95 -36.71 -10.43 -1.65
C LEU A 95 -38.04 -11.17 -1.62
N ASN A 96 -38.64 -11.36 -0.44
CA ASN A 96 -39.95 -12.00 -0.29
C ASN A 96 -41.04 -11.22 -1.02
N PHE A 97 -41.16 -9.90 -0.80
CA PHE A 97 -42.14 -9.08 -1.52
C PHE A 97 -41.89 -9.04 -3.04
N LYS A 98 -40.63 -9.03 -3.49
CA LYS A 98 -40.31 -9.11 -4.93
C LYS A 98 -40.71 -10.46 -5.53
N HIS A 99 -40.47 -11.56 -4.82
CA HIS A 99 -40.85 -12.90 -5.24
C HIS A 99 -42.37 -13.04 -5.32
N GLU A 100 -43.09 -12.63 -4.27
CA GLU A 100 -44.56 -12.61 -4.28
C GLU A 100 -45.12 -11.72 -5.38
N SER A 101 -44.55 -10.53 -5.60
CA SER A 101 -44.96 -9.65 -6.70
C SER A 101 -44.80 -10.32 -8.06
N LYS A 102 -43.70 -11.06 -8.29
CA LYS A 102 -43.47 -11.81 -9.53
C LYS A 102 -44.50 -12.93 -9.72
N ASN A 103 -44.86 -13.62 -8.64
CA ASN A 103 -45.90 -14.67 -8.68
C ASN A 103 -47.29 -14.09 -8.96
N LEU A 104 -47.63 -12.97 -8.32
CA LEU A 104 -48.89 -12.25 -8.57
C LEU A 104 -48.96 -11.71 -10.00
N GLN A 105 -47.86 -11.19 -10.54
CA GLN A 105 -47.80 -10.76 -11.95
C GLN A 105 -48.01 -11.92 -12.93
N LYS A 106 -47.45 -13.10 -12.62
CA LYS A 106 -47.66 -14.31 -13.40
C LYS A 106 -49.14 -14.75 -13.33
N ALA A 107 -49.71 -14.82 -12.13
CA ALA A 107 -51.12 -15.16 -11.94
C ALA A 107 -52.05 -14.18 -12.66
N LEU A 108 -51.77 -12.87 -12.60
CA LEU A 108 -52.52 -11.85 -13.33
C LEU A 108 -52.44 -12.06 -14.85
N LYS A 109 -51.27 -12.45 -15.37
CA LYS A 109 -51.10 -12.76 -16.80
C LYS A 109 -51.92 -14.00 -17.19
N ASP A 110 -51.92 -15.03 -16.36
CA ASP A 110 -52.66 -16.27 -16.61
C ASP A 110 -54.18 -16.03 -16.57
N LEU A 111 -54.68 -15.23 -15.62
CA LEU A 111 -56.09 -14.82 -15.55
C LEU A 111 -56.53 -14.03 -16.78
N LYS A 112 -55.70 -13.09 -17.26
CA LYS A 112 -55.97 -12.34 -18.50
C LYS A 112 -55.99 -13.23 -19.74
N ILE A 113 -55.23 -14.32 -19.74
CA ILE A 113 -55.26 -15.31 -20.83
C ILE A 113 -56.55 -16.14 -20.74
N GLN A 114 -56.97 -16.56 -19.54
CA GLN A 114 -58.20 -17.33 -19.32
C GLN A 114 -59.46 -16.54 -19.67
N GLU A 115 -59.51 -15.26 -19.30
CA GLU A 115 -60.59 -14.33 -19.68
C GLU A 115 -60.77 -14.30 -21.21
N LYS A 116 -59.66 -14.11 -21.94
CA LYS A 116 -59.66 -14.07 -23.42
C LYS A 116 -59.97 -15.40 -24.11
N LYS A 117 -59.56 -16.54 -23.54
CA LYS A 117 -59.75 -17.87 -24.16
C LYS A 117 -61.07 -18.53 -23.80
N ASN A 118 -61.50 -18.39 -22.56
CA ASN A 118 -62.60 -19.17 -21.99
C ASN A 118 -63.83 -18.31 -21.67
N ASN A 119 -63.77 -16.99 -21.91
CA ASN A 119 -64.86 -16.05 -21.65
C ASN A 119 -65.34 -16.08 -20.19
N ILE A 120 -64.42 -16.34 -19.25
CA ILE A 120 -64.66 -16.39 -17.81
C ILE A 120 -64.49 -14.98 -17.23
N ASP A 121 -65.51 -14.46 -16.53
CA ASP A 121 -65.37 -13.24 -15.72
C ASP A 121 -64.56 -13.53 -14.46
N ASN A 122 -63.35 -12.99 -14.40
CA ASN A 122 -62.43 -13.06 -13.27
C ASN A 122 -61.96 -11.66 -12.84
N SER A 123 -62.77 -10.63 -13.13
CA SER A 123 -62.47 -9.21 -12.85
C SER A 123 -62.16 -8.97 -11.37
N MET A 124 -62.92 -9.60 -10.46
CA MET A 124 -62.69 -9.51 -9.02
C MET A 124 -61.35 -10.11 -8.58
N GLU A 125 -60.93 -11.26 -9.12
CA GLU A 125 -59.59 -11.82 -8.84
C GLU A 125 -58.48 -10.92 -9.38
N GLN A 126 -58.65 -10.35 -10.58
CA GLN A 126 -57.68 -9.41 -11.15
C GLN A 126 -57.54 -8.15 -10.28
N GLU A 127 -58.65 -7.58 -9.80
CA GLU A 127 -58.65 -6.40 -8.95
C GLU A 127 -58.01 -6.69 -7.58
N LYS A 128 -58.29 -7.85 -6.97
CA LYS A 128 -57.62 -8.29 -5.73
C LYS A 128 -56.10 -8.40 -5.90
N ILE A 129 -55.63 -8.90 -7.05
CA ILE A 129 -54.19 -9.01 -7.34
C ILE A 129 -53.58 -7.61 -7.53
N LEU A 130 -54.26 -6.72 -8.26
CA LEU A 130 -53.81 -5.35 -8.49
C LEU A 130 -53.73 -4.55 -7.18
N ASP A 131 -54.72 -4.70 -6.28
CA ASP A 131 -54.72 -4.08 -4.95
C ASP A 131 -53.51 -4.56 -4.12
N LYS A 132 -53.24 -5.87 -4.06
CA LYS A 132 -52.05 -6.41 -3.38
C LYS A 132 -50.75 -5.87 -3.96
N LEU A 133 -50.61 -5.86 -5.28
CA LEU A 133 -49.42 -5.30 -5.96
C LEU A 133 -49.24 -3.80 -5.65
N SER A 134 -50.34 -3.04 -5.58
CA SER A 134 -50.30 -1.62 -5.24
C SER A 134 -49.78 -1.38 -3.82
N LYS A 135 -50.10 -2.28 -2.87
CA LYS A 135 -49.62 -2.27 -1.48
C LYS A 135 -48.17 -2.70 -1.34
N TYR A 136 -47.68 -3.62 -2.18
CA TYR A 136 -46.31 -4.13 -2.08
C TYR A 136 -45.26 -3.13 -2.57
N LYS A 137 -45.60 -2.34 -3.61
CA LYS A 137 -44.69 -1.33 -4.19
C LYS A 137 -44.16 -0.30 -3.16
N PRO A 138 -44.99 0.36 -2.32
CA PRO A 138 -44.51 1.29 -1.32
C PRO A 138 -43.67 0.60 -0.24
N ILE A 139 -44.04 -0.62 0.19
CA ILE A 139 -43.27 -1.39 1.18
C ILE A 139 -41.85 -1.68 0.66
N VAL A 140 -41.74 -2.19 -0.57
CA VAL A 140 -40.44 -2.45 -1.21
C VAL A 140 -39.64 -1.15 -1.34
N SER A 141 -40.29 -0.04 -1.70
CA SER A 141 -39.62 1.26 -1.82
C SER A 141 -39.07 1.75 -0.47
N GLU A 142 -39.86 1.67 0.61
CA GLU A 142 -39.46 2.09 1.95
C GLU A 142 -38.31 1.22 2.47
N LYS A 143 -38.45 -0.12 2.38
CA LYS A 143 -37.41 -1.05 2.82
C LYS A 143 -36.12 -0.89 2.02
N SER A 144 -36.20 -0.58 0.72
CA SER A 144 -35.01 -0.33 -0.10
C SER A 144 -34.25 0.94 0.33
N LYS A 145 -34.95 1.99 0.79
CA LYS A 145 -34.30 3.18 1.36
C LYS A 145 -33.56 2.83 2.65
N ILE A 146 -34.24 2.15 3.58
CA ILE A 146 -33.63 1.68 4.84
C ILE A 146 -32.42 0.79 4.57
N TRP A 147 -32.52 -0.12 3.59
CA TRP A 147 -31.42 -0.98 3.20
C TRP A 147 -30.23 -0.18 2.69
N THR A 148 -30.46 0.84 1.85
CA THR A 148 -29.39 1.68 1.29
C THR A 148 -28.69 2.48 2.39
N GLU A 149 -29.45 3.07 3.31
CA GLU A 149 -28.91 3.83 4.45
C GLU A 149 -28.04 2.94 5.36
N LEU A 150 -28.53 1.74 5.69
CA LEU A 150 -27.78 0.76 6.48
C LEU A 150 -26.54 0.27 5.73
N GLU A 151 -26.66 -0.04 4.44
CA GLU A 151 -25.54 -0.51 3.63
C GLU A 151 -24.45 0.56 3.57
N ASP A 152 -24.80 1.82 3.32
CA ASP A 152 -23.84 2.91 3.25
C ASP A 152 -23.16 3.17 4.60
N LYS A 153 -23.92 3.12 5.72
CA LYS A 153 -23.36 3.22 7.07
C LYS A 153 -22.33 2.11 7.32
N LEU A 154 -22.71 0.85 7.08
CA LEU A 154 -21.84 -0.30 7.31
C LEU A 154 -20.63 -0.31 6.37
N PHE A 155 -20.83 0.09 5.11
CA PHE A 155 -19.77 0.20 4.12
C PHE A 155 -18.71 1.21 4.53
N ILE A 156 -19.10 2.37 5.08
CA ILE A 156 -18.15 3.39 5.53
C ILE A 156 -17.24 2.84 6.64
N GLN A 157 -17.82 2.12 7.60
CA GLN A 157 -17.06 1.52 8.69
C GLN A 157 -16.09 0.43 8.19
N VAL A 158 -16.55 -0.45 7.31
CA VAL A 158 -15.73 -1.54 6.77
C VAL A 158 -14.65 -1.03 5.80
N ALA A 159 -14.91 0.02 5.04
CA ALA A 159 -13.92 0.65 4.14
C ALA A 159 -12.70 1.18 4.90
N SER A 160 -12.91 1.55 6.17
CA SER A 160 -11.91 2.11 7.07
C SER A 160 -11.09 1.05 7.81
N LEU A 161 -11.46 -0.24 7.69
CA LEU A 161 -10.69 -1.32 8.30
C LEU A 161 -9.37 -1.54 7.54
N PRO A 162 -8.27 -1.81 8.27
CA PRO A 162 -7.05 -2.31 7.66
C PRO A 162 -7.24 -3.76 7.18
N ASN A 163 -6.28 -4.25 6.41
CA ASN A 163 -6.23 -5.65 6.04
C ASN A 163 -5.95 -6.57 7.24
N LEU A 164 -6.21 -7.87 7.07
CA LEU A 164 -5.82 -8.92 8.01
C LEU A 164 -4.30 -8.94 8.25
N ILE A 165 -3.84 -9.61 9.31
CA ILE A 165 -2.41 -9.76 9.62
C ILE A 165 -2.02 -11.22 9.40
N HIS A 166 -0.97 -11.48 8.62
CA HIS A 166 -0.47 -12.84 8.44
C HIS A 166 0.00 -13.44 9.78
N PRO A 167 -0.32 -14.71 10.10
CA PRO A 167 0.02 -15.32 11.41
C PRO A 167 1.52 -15.28 11.80
N SER A 168 2.41 -15.18 10.81
CA SER A 168 3.86 -15.05 11.05
C SER A 168 4.30 -13.65 11.49
N VAL A 169 3.49 -12.61 11.31
CA VAL A 169 3.82 -11.23 11.69
C VAL A 169 3.68 -11.09 13.21
N LYS A 170 4.66 -10.42 13.84
CA LYS A 170 4.78 -10.27 15.29
C LYS A 170 4.78 -8.79 15.68
N GLU A 171 4.85 -8.52 16.97
CA GLU A 171 4.92 -7.16 17.54
C GLU A 171 6.25 -6.47 17.28
N GLN A 172 7.33 -7.24 17.22
CA GLN A 172 8.67 -6.72 16.92
C GLN A 172 9.08 -7.13 15.52
N GLN A 173 9.83 -6.23 14.86
CA GLN A 173 10.51 -6.54 13.62
C GLN A 173 11.46 -7.72 13.83
N ARG A 174 11.63 -8.56 12.80
CA ARG A 174 12.49 -9.75 12.88
C ARG A 174 13.47 -9.80 11.72
N LEU A 175 14.75 -9.93 12.03
CA LEU A 175 15.80 -10.23 11.06
C LEU A 175 15.61 -11.63 10.48
N LEU A 176 15.63 -11.73 9.14
CA LEU A 176 15.63 -13.00 8.42
C LEU A 176 17.05 -13.42 8.04
N GLU A 177 17.79 -12.51 7.41
CA GLU A 177 19.13 -12.74 6.91
C GLU A 177 19.86 -11.43 6.61
N TYR A 178 21.19 -11.52 6.49
CA TYR A 178 22.02 -10.45 5.93
C TYR A 178 22.40 -10.77 4.48
N ILE A 179 22.54 -9.73 3.67
CA ILE A 179 23.06 -9.77 2.30
C ILE A 179 24.46 -9.15 2.31
N ASN A 180 25.44 -9.83 1.71
CA ASN A 180 26.85 -9.40 1.67
C ASN A 180 27.38 -8.89 3.03
N PRO A 181 27.24 -9.65 4.14
CA PRO A 181 27.65 -9.17 5.45
C PRO A 181 29.17 -8.96 5.50
N THR A 182 29.58 -7.87 6.15
CA THR A 182 31.00 -7.61 6.42
C THR A 182 31.54 -8.58 7.48
N GLY A 183 32.88 -8.71 7.56
CA GLY A 183 33.51 -9.53 8.60
C GLY A 183 33.11 -9.12 10.02
N GLU A 184 32.91 -7.82 10.27
CA GLU A 184 32.44 -7.28 11.55
C GLU A 184 31.03 -7.75 11.90
N ILE A 185 30.10 -7.70 10.93
CA ILE A 185 28.72 -8.18 11.14
C ILE A 185 28.73 -9.67 11.46
N ILE A 186 29.50 -10.47 10.71
CA ILE A 186 29.64 -11.92 10.93
C ILE A 186 30.19 -12.20 12.33
N GLN A 187 31.21 -11.45 12.77
CA GLN A 187 31.85 -11.63 14.08
C GLN A 187 30.97 -11.17 15.24
N SER A 188 30.10 -10.18 15.02
CA SER A 188 29.27 -9.59 16.06
C SER A 188 28.26 -10.57 16.68
N LYS A 189 27.84 -11.60 15.93
CA LYS A 189 26.84 -12.60 16.34
C LYS A 189 25.56 -12.00 16.94
N THR A 190 25.19 -10.78 16.55
CA THR A 190 23.98 -10.09 16.98
C THR A 190 23.05 -9.80 15.80
N ASP A 191 21.75 -9.87 16.07
CA ASP A 191 20.70 -9.52 15.10
C ASP A 191 20.51 -8.00 14.97
N ASP A 192 21.16 -7.21 15.84
CA ASP A 192 21.07 -5.75 15.86
C ASP A 192 22.47 -5.09 15.84
N PHE A 193 23.19 -5.29 14.74
CA PHE A 193 24.49 -4.68 14.51
C PHE A 193 24.39 -3.15 14.49
N GLN A 194 25.05 -2.50 15.45
CA GLN A 194 25.06 -1.05 15.60
C GLN A 194 26.04 -0.41 14.63
N VAL A 195 25.54 0.52 13.82
CA VAL A 195 26.34 1.23 12.81
C VAL A 195 26.90 2.50 13.42
N GLN A 196 28.23 2.64 13.44
CA GLN A 196 28.86 3.89 13.84
C GLN A 196 28.88 4.86 12.66
N SER A 197 28.44 6.10 12.88
CA SER A 197 28.49 7.14 11.85
C SER A 197 29.94 7.52 11.56
N ASN A 198 30.31 7.52 10.29
CA ASN A 198 31.59 8.01 9.80
C ASN A 198 31.38 9.26 8.92
N PRO A 199 31.62 10.48 9.44
CA PRO A 199 31.40 11.72 8.70
C PRO A 199 32.18 11.84 7.38
N LYS A 200 33.29 11.09 7.20
CA LYS A 200 34.04 11.06 5.94
C LYS A 200 33.28 10.36 4.81
N LEU A 201 32.32 9.51 5.17
CA LEU A 201 31.48 8.74 4.24
C LEU A 201 30.09 9.38 4.05
N ASP A 202 29.87 10.61 4.53
CA ASP A 202 28.58 11.30 4.36
C ASP A 202 28.32 11.61 2.87
N HIS A 203 27.33 10.94 2.29
CA HIS A 203 27.02 11.06 0.86
C HIS A 203 26.79 12.51 0.42
N LYS A 204 26.12 13.33 1.24
CA LYS A 204 25.84 14.73 0.90
C LYS A 204 27.15 15.49 0.65
N ASN A 205 28.07 15.44 1.61
CA ASN A 205 29.36 16.11 1.51
C ASN A 205 30.21 15.60 0.33
N ILE A 206 30.21 14.28 0.10
CA ILE A 206 30.94 13.67 -1.01
C ILE A 206 30.37 14.13 -2.35
N MET A 207 29.05 14.02 -2.53
CA MET A 207 28.38 14.38 -3.78
C MET A 207 28.49 15.88 -4.09
N GLU A 208 28.37 16.76 -3.10
CA GLU A 208 28.56 18.22 -3.29
C GLU A 208 29.99 18.53 -3.73
N ARG A 209 30.99 17.94 -3.07
CA ARG A 209 32.41 18.14 -3.41
C ARG A 209 32.76 17.60 -4.79
N PHE A 210 32.12 16.51 -5.21
CA PHE A 210 32.33 15.92 -6.53
C PHE A 210 31.50 16.59 -7.64
N GLY A 211 30.65 17.58 -7.31
CA GLY A 211 29.77 18.22 -8.28
C GLY A 211 28.64 17.32 -8.80
N LEU A 212 28.27 16.28 -8.05
CA LEU A 212 27.24 15.30 -8.45
C LEU A 212 25.82 15.73 -8.06
N VAL A 213 25.70 16.68 -7.14
CA VAL A 213 24.42 17.17 -6.61
C VAL A 213 24.48 18.66 -6.30
N ASP A 214 23.35 19.35 -6.45
CA ASP A 214 23.19 20.73 -5.98
C ASP A 214 21.91 20.89 -5.16
N PHE A 215 22.05 20.79 -3.83
CA PHE A 215 20.96 21.02 -2.88
C PHE A 215 20.67 22.51 -2.66
N SER A 216 21.69 23.38 -2.81
CA SER A 216 21.58 24.80 -2.49
C SER A 216 20.73 25.51 -3.54
N GLN A 217 20.99 25.24 -4.82
CA GLN A 217 20.18 25.74 -5.92
C GLN A 217 18.78 25.14 -5.90
N ALA A 218 18.63 23.84 -5.63
CA ALA A 218 17.30 23.24 -5.49
C ALA A 218 16.50 23.87 -4.34
N THR A 219 17.15 24.16 -3.20
CA THR A 219 16.52 24.85 -2.07
C THR A 219 16.06 26.26 -2.43
N LYS A 220 16.87 26.99 -3.20
CA LYS A 220 16.53 28.34 -3.67
C LYS A 220 15.33 28.36 -4.62
N ILE A 221 15.17 27.33 -5.46
CA ILE A 221 14.13 27.28 -6.49
C ILE A 221 12.83 26.62 -6.00
N SER A 222 12.94 25.47 -5.33
CA SER A 222 11.78 24.61 -4.97
C SER A 222 11.56 24.47 -3.47
N GLY A 223 12.47 24.99 -2.64
CA GLY A 223 12.45 24.84 -1.18
C GLY A 223 13.22 23.61 -0.69
N ARG A 224 13.16 23.33 0.62
CA ARG A 224 13.89 22.21 1.24
C ARG A 224 13.37 20.86 0.74
N GLY A 225 14.24 19.83 0.75
CA GLY A 225 13.86 18.45 0.38
C GLY A 225 13.86 18.17 -1.12
N TRP A 226 14.32 19.11 -1.94
CA TRP A 226 14.53 18.98 -3.38
C TRP A 226 16.03 18.98 -3.71
N TYR A 227 16.42 18.46 -4.88
CA TYR A 227 17.82 18.35 -5.31
C TYR A 227 17.93 18.36 -6.83
N TYR A 228 19.08 18.80 -7.33
CA TYR A 228 19.54 18.48 -8.68
C TYR A 228 20.60 17.39 -8.62
N LEU A 229 20.54 16.39 -9.49
CA LEU A 229 21.68 15.54 -9.81
C LEU A 229 22.37 16.08 -11.06
N ILE A 230 23.71 16.11 -11.06
CA ILE A 230 24.52 16.75 -12.10
C ILE A 230 25.61 15.78 -12.55
N GLY A 231 25.92 15.78 -13.86
CA GLY A 231 26.97 14.95 -14.45
C GLY A 231 26.84 13.47 -14.08
N ASP A 232 27.90 12.90 -13.50
CA ASP A 232 27.91 11.48 -13.11
C ASP A 232 26.89 11.13 -12.02
N GLY A 233 26.41 12.10 -11.24
CA GLY A 233 25.29 11.88 -10.30
C GLY A 233 23.98 11.62 -11.04
N ALA A 234 23.73 12.37 -12.12
CA ALA A 234 22.55 12.16 -12.98
C ALA A 234 22.68 10.86 -13.79
N LEU A 235 23.89 10.56 -14.29
CA LEU A 235 24.15 9.31 -15.00
C LEU A 235 23.96 8.09 -14.09
N LEU A 236 24.36 8.17 -12.81
CA LEU A 236 24.17 7.10 -11.83
C LEU A 236 22.68 6.80 -11.57
N GLU A 237 21.83 7.83 -11.51
CA GLU A 237 20.38 7.62 -11.46
C GLU A 237 19.89 6.86 -12.71
N GLN A 238 20.29 7.27 -13.91
CA GLN A 238 19.91 6.59 -15.15
C GLN A 238 20.42 5.15 -15.19
N ALA A 239 21.65 4.90 -14.74
CA ALA A 239 22.24 3.58 -14.67
C ALA A 239 21.46 2.64 -13.77
N LEU A 240 21.06 3.11 -12.57
CA LEU A 240 20.24 2.34 -11.64
C LEU A 240 18.85 2.02 -12.20
N ILE A 241 18.20 3.00 -12.84
CA ILE A 241 16.90 2.80 -13.50
C ILE A 241 17.00 1.71 -14.57
N GLN A 242 17.97 1.84 -15.47
CA GLN A 242 18.14 0.92 -16.59
C GLN A 242 18.52 -0.48 -16.12
N TYR A 243 19.38 -0.59 -15.10
CA TYR A 243 19.74 -1.86 -14.50
C TYR A 243 18.54 -2.53 -13.82
N ALA A 244 17.77 -1.80 -13.00
CA ALA A 244 16.57 -2.34 -12.34
C ALA A 244 15.52 -2.82 -13.35
N LEU A 245 15.25 -2.04 -14.40
CA LEU A 245 14.33 -2.42 -15.48
C LEU A 245 14.82 -3.62 -16.29
N LYS A 246 16.12 -3.71 -16.58
CA LYS A 246 16.73 -4.89 -17.23
C LYS A 246 16.57 -6.14 -16.36
N SER A 247 16.88 -6.04 -15.07
CA SER A 247 16.75 -7.13 -14.12
C SER A 247 15.29 -7.59 -13.97
N ALA A 248 14.34 -6.66 -13.83
CA ALA A 248 12.92 -6.99 -13.70
C ALA A 248 12.37 -7.69 -14.96
N ARG A 249 12.73 -7.21 -16.16
CA ARG A 249 12.34 -7.88 -17.41
C ARG A 249 12.94 -9.29 -17.53
N LYS A 250 14.19 -9.48 -17.10
CA LYS A 250 14.81 -10.82 -17.04
C LYS A 250 14.06 -11.75 -16.07
N ALA A 251 13.49 -11.20 -14.99
CA ALA A 251 12.63 -11.93 -14.05
C ALA A 251 11.18 -12.11 -14.51
N GLY A 252 10.85 -11.76 -15.77
CA GLY A 252 9.52 -11.98 -16.36
C GLY A 252 8.50 -10.85 -16.13
N PHE A 253 8.91 -9.70 -15.59
CA PHE A 253 8.02 -8.54 -15.45
C PHE A 253 7.87 -7.81 -16.78
N LYS A 254 6.62 -7.52 -17.16
CA LYS A 254 6.31 -6.70 -18.33
C LYS A 254 6.47 -5.22 -17.97
N MET A 255 7.28 -4.49 -18.73
CA MET A 255 7.50 -3.07 -18.49
C MET A 255 6.25 -2.24 -18.85
N ALA A 256 5.93 -1.27 -18.00
CA ALA A 256 4.91 -0.25 -18.20
C ALA A 256 5.45 1.13 -17.79
N LEU A 257 4.92 2.19 -18.38
CA LEU A 257 5.19 3.58 -17.98
C LEU A 257 3.88 4.21 -17.49
N PRO A 258 3.60 4.17 -16.18
CA PRO A 258 2.35 4.71 -15.65
C PRO A 258 2.34 6.25 -15.57
N PRO A 259 1.16 6.88 -15.58
CA PRO A 259 1.05 8.32 -15.32
C PRO A 259 1.42 8.66 -13.87
N SER A 260 2.06 9.81 -13.65
CA SER A 260 2.37 10.33 -12.31
C SER A 260 1.22 11.11 -11.66
N ILE A 261 0.18 11.44 -12.43
CA ILE A 261 -1.02 12.14 -11.96
C ILE A 261 -2.20 11.18 -12.14
N VAL A 262 -2.96 10.98 -11.07
CA VAL A 262 -4.14 10.10 -11.06
C VAL A 262 -5.31 10.81 -10.40
N LYS A 263 -6.52 10.28 -10.60
CA LYS A 263 -7.68 10.75 -9.84
C LYS A 263 -7.54 10.41 -8.37
N THR A 264 -7.91 11.33 -7.48
CA THR A 264 -7.77 11.16 -6.03
C THR A 264 -8.51 9.92 -5.51
N GLU A 265 -9.63 9.54 -6.13
CA GLU A 265 -10.36 8.30 -5.84
C GLU A 265 -9.51 7.03 -6.06
N VAL A 266 -8.58 7.01 -7.02
CA VAL A 266 -7.71 5.87 -7.31
C VAL A 266 -6.65 5.69 -6.22
N THR A 267 -6.05 6.80 -5.78
CA THR A 267 -5.11 6.82 -4.65
C THR A 267 -5.78 6.29 -3.37
N LYS A 268 -7.00 6.76 -3.07
CA LYS A 268 -7.81 6.27 -1.95
C LYS A 268 -8.13 4.77 -2.07
N ALA A 269 -8.51 4.30 -3.27
CA ALA A 269 -8.79 2.88 -3.52
C ALA A 269 -7.59 1.96 -3.30
N CYS A 270 -6.37 2.46 -3.47
CA CYS A 270 -5.14 1.71 -3.20
C CYS A 270 -4.75 1.68 -1.71
N GLY A 271 -5.48 2.40 -0.84
CA GLY A 271 -5.21 2.48 0.60
C GLY A 271 -4.31 3.65 1.01
N PHE A 272 -3.99 4.57 0.09
CA PHE A 272 -3.23 5.77 0.39
C PHE A 272 -4.19 6.88 0.79
N MET A 273 -4.06 7.36 2.02
CA MET A 273 -4.86 8.49 2.53
C MET A 273 -4.13 9.81 2.26
N PRO A 274 -4.84 10.88 1.83
CA PRO A 274 -4.23 12.20 1.65
C PRO A 274 -3.56 12.73 2.92
N ARG A 275 -4.07 12.31 4.08
CA ARG A 275 -3.53 12.63 5.40
C ARG A 275 -3.29 11.38 6.21
N ASP A 276 -2.17 11.35 6.94
CA ASP A 276 -1.86 10.27 7.86
C ASP A 276 -2.51 10.45 9.24
N THR A 277 -2.11 9.62 10.20
CA THR A 277 -2.59 9.59 11.58
C THR A 277 -2.37 10.90 12.34
N ASN A 278 -1.40 11.70 11.91
CA ASN A 278 -1.03 12.99 12.48
C ASN A 278 -1.65 14.16 11.71
N ASN A 279 -2.55 13.88 10.76
CA ASN A 279 -3.17 14.86 9.87
C ASN A 279 -2.12 15.55 8.95
N GLU A 280 -0.96 14.90 8.75
CA GLU A 280 0.11 15.37 7.86
C GLU A 280 -0.23 14.97 6.43
N THR A 281 -0.10 15.92 5.51
CA THR A 281 -0.40 15.68 4.09
C THR A 281 0.75 14.88 3.48
N GLN A 282 0.47 13.67 2.99
CA GLN A 282 1.47 12.82 2.32
C GLN A 282 1.39 12.92 0.79
N VAL A 283 0.26 13.40 0.26
CA VAL A 283 -0.06 13.45 -1.16
C VAL A 283 -0.19 14.89 -1.63
N TYR A 284 0.50 15.26 -2.72
CA TYR A 284 0.29 16.55 -3.37
C TYR A 284 -0.99 16.51 -4.22
N GLU A 285 -1.99 17.31 -3.86
CA GLU A 285 -3.23 17.48 -4.63
C GLU A 285 -3.09 18.62 -5.64
N LEU A 286 -3.69 18.46 -6.83
CA LEU A 286 -3.71 19.51 -7.84
C LEU A 286 -4.91 20.44 -7.59
N LYS A 287 -4.66 21.75 -7.61
CA LYS A 287 -5.70 22.73 -7.31
C LYS A 287 -6.74 22.76 -8.43
N ASN A 288 -8.02 22.77 -8.05
CA ASN A 288 -9.20 22.83 -8.92
C ASN A 288 -9.54 21.54 -9.70
N ASP A 289 -8.81 20.45 -9.49
CA ASP A 289 -9.08 19.15 -10.11
C ASP A 289 -9.16 18.06 -9.05
N ASP A 290 -9.98 17.01 -9.25
CA ASP A 290 -9.98 15.80 -8.42
C ASP A 290 -8.79 14.88 -8.77
N LEU A 291 -7.60 15.47 -8.88
CA LEU A 291 -6.34 14.83 -9.31
C LEU A 291 -5.24 15.04 -8.26
N CYS A 292 -4.33 14.08 -8.16
CA CYS A 292 -3.16 14.16 -7.29
C CYS A 292 -1.92 13.51 -7.90
N LEU A 293 -0.75 13.93 -7.41
CA LEU A 293 0.53 13.31 -7.75
C LEU A 293 0.71 12.01 -6.95
N THR A 294 1.20 10.97 -7.61
CA THR A 294 1.40 9.66 -7.00
C THR A 294 2.71 9.59 -6.22
N GLY A 295 2.68 9.07 -4.99
CA GLY A 295 3.88 8.80 -4.18
C GLY A 295 4.60 7.47 -4.49
N THR A 296 4.09 6.73 -5.48
CA THR A 296 4.62 5.44 -5.96
C THR A 296 3.93 5.05 -7.28
N ALA A 297 4.63 4.35 -8.18
CA ALA A 297 4.03 3.74 -9.36
C ALA A 297 3.00 2.64 -9.03
N GLU A 298 2.99 2.11 -7.80
CA GLU A 298 2.00 1.12 -7.34
C GLU A 298 0.57 1.57 -7.60
N ILE A 299 0.24 2.84 -7.31
CA ILE A 299 -1.12 3.38 -7.44
C ILE A 299 -1.64 3.27 -8.89
N PRO A 300 -0.96 3.87 -9.89
CA PRO A 300 -1.41 3.77 -11.28
C PRO A 300 -1.23 2.36 -11.85
N LEU A 301 -0.26 1.56 -11.38
CA LEU A 301 -0.13 0.16 -11.79
C LEU A 301 -1.32 -0.67 -11.30
N ALA A 302 -1.71 -0.58 -10.02
CA ALA A 302 -2.88 -1.27 -9.48
C ALA A 302 -4.15 -0.93 -10.28
N ALA A 303 -4.29 0.35 -10.63
CA ALA A 303 -5.41 0.86 -11.43
C ALA A 303 -5.40 0.43 -12.91
N LEU A 304 -4.26 -0.03 -13.44
CA LEU A 304 -4.14 -0.47 -14.84
C LEU A 304 -5.16 -1.55 -15.21
N ASN A 305 -5.51 -2.42 -14.26
CA ASN A 305 -6.51 -3.47 -14.41
C ASN A 305 -7.74 -3.24 -13.51
N ALA A 306 -8.06 -1.98 -13.19
CA ALA A 306 -9.31 -1.65 -12.50
C ALA A 306 -10.52 -2.09 -13.33
N ASN A 307 -11.54 -2.63 -12.66
CA ASN A 307 -12.76 -3.19 -13.24
C ASN A 307 -12.54 -4.38 -14.19
N LYS A 308 -11.33 -4.95 -14.27
CA LYS A 308 -11.02 -6.08 -15.15
C LYS A 308 -11.44 -7.42 -14.53
N GLU A 309 -11.97 -8.30 -15.38
CA GLU A 309 -12.12 -9.73 -15.10
C GLU A 309 -11.06 -10.51 -15.88
N PHE A 310 -10.07 -11.05 -15.18
CA PHE A 310 -9.02 -11.90 -15.74
C PHE A 310 -9.52 -13.32 -16.02
N SER A 311 -8.97 -13.94 -17.07
CA SER A 311 -8.86 -15.39 -17.16
C SER A 311 -7.81 -15.90 -16.19
N HIS A 312 -8.02 -17.09 -15.60
CA HIS A 312 -7.03 -17.73 -14.73
C HIS A 312 -5.66 -17.92 -15.41
N THR A 313 -5.62 -18.06 -16.75
CA THR A 313 -4.39 -18.21 -17.54
C THR A 313 -3.58 -16.92 -17.68
N GLU A 314 -4.14 -15.77 -17.31
CA GLU A 314 -3.41 -14.49 -17.31
C GLU A 314 -2.63 -14.26 -16.01
N LEU A 315 -2.79 -15.12 -14.99
CA LEU A 315 -2.19 -14.94 -13.67
C LEU A 315 -1.04 -15.95 -13.42
N PRO A 316 0.04 -15.54 -12.73
CA PRO A 316 0.28 -14.18 -12.25
C PRO A 316 0.62 -13.21 -13.39
N LEU A 317 0.03 -12.01 -13.35
CA LEU A 317 0.42 -10.91 -14.24
C LEU A 317 1.41 -10.02 -13.50
N ASN A 318 2.66 -10.02 -13.96
CA ASN A 318 3.76 -9.28 -13.36
C ASN A 318 4.14 -8.08 -14.23
N VAL A 319 4.15 -6.88 -13.65
CA VAL A 319 4.51 -5.63 -14.33
C VAL A 319 5.57 -4.84 -13.55
N VAL A 320 6.47 -4.19 -14.28
CA VAL A 320 7.44 -3.26 -13.71
C VAL A 320 7.17 -1.85 -14.24
N GLY A 321 7.00 -0.88 -13.35
CA GLY A 321 6.73 0.51 -13.68
C GLY A 321 7.86 1.44 -13.26
N LEU A 322 8.21 2.39 -14.13
CA LEU A 322 9.08 3.52 -13.80
C LEU A 322 8.22 4.76 -13.60
N SER A 323 8.35 5.45 -12.46
CA SER A 323 7.71 6.76 -12.28
C SER A 323 8.53 7.72 -11.43
N ARG A 324 8.24 9.02 -11.61
CA ARG A 324 8.52 10.06 -10.62
C ARG A 324 7.51 9.90 -9.48
N SER A 325 8.00 9.76 -8.26
CA SER A 325 7.22 9.66 -7.02
C SER A 325 7.28 10.98 -6.26
N TYR A 326 6.12 11.44 -5.78
CA TYR A 326 5.98 12.71 -5.07
C TYR A 326 5.41 12.48 -3.67
N ARG A 327 6.12 12.90 -2.63
CA ARG A 327 5.69 12.78 -1.23
C ARG A 327 5.84 14.13 -0.54
N ALA A 328 4.77 14.60 0.06
CA ALA A 328 4.80 15.91 0.71
C ALA A 328 5.66 15.91 1.99
N GLU A 329 5.91 14.74 2.60
CA GLU A 329 6.79 14.56 3.78
C GLU A 329 6.54 15.62 4.86
N ALA A 330 5.30 16.10 4.97
CA ALA A 330 4.92 17.09 5.96
C ALA A 330 5.18 16.51 7.35
N GLY A 331 5.80 17.29 8.24
CA GLY A 331 6.11 16.86 9.61
C GLY A 331 7.47 16.18 9.82
N ALA A 332 8.13 15.71 8.75
CA ALA A 332 9.47 15.15 8.86
C ALA A 332 10.52 16.27 8.99
N ALA A 333 10.75 16.78 10.20
CA ALA A 333 11.88 17.68 10.50
C ALA A 333 12.98 16.93 11.23
N GLY A 334 14.23 16.98 10.76
CA GLY A 334 15.38 16.49 11.53
C GLY A 334 16.45 15.78 10.70
N ARG A 335 17.16 14.81 11.32
CA ARG A 335 18.27 14.06 10.73
C ARG A 335 17.87 13.25 9.48
N ASP A 336 16.58 13.00 9.30
CA ASP A 336 16.05 12.21 8.20
C ASP A 336 15.90 13.00 6.90
N THR A 337 15.91 14.33 6.94
CA THR A 337 15.82 15.20 5.76
C THR A 337 17.18 15.66 5.22
N ARG A 338 18.28 15.06 5.70
CA ARG A 338 19.63 15.38 5.22
C ARG A 338 19.94 14.58 3.94
N GLY A 339 20.34 15.29 2.89
CA GLY A 339 20.80 14.71 1.63
C GLY A 339 19.67 14.00 0.87
N LEU A 340 19.91 12.77 0.40
CA LEU A 340 19.01 12.02 -0.47
C LEU A 340 18.09 11.01 0.24
N TYR A 341 18.12 10.94 1.58
CA TYR A 341 17.41 9.90 2.32
C TYR A 341 15.88 10.07 2.31
N ARG A 342 15.40 11.30 2.46
CA ARG A 342 13.98 11.68 2.45
C ARG A 342 13.84 13.00 1.69
N VAL A 343 13.19 12.92 0.53
CA VAL A 343 13.06 13.99 -0.46
C VAL A 343 11.63 14.02 -1.01
N HIS A 344 11.19 15.17 -1.49
CA HIS A 344 9.82 15.34 -1.97
C HIS A 344 9.55 14.68 -3.32
N GLU A 345 10.60 14.55 -4.13
CA GLU A 345 10.53 14.04 -5.48
C GLU A 345 11.66 13.02 -5.70
N PHE A 346 11.32 11.79 -6.09
CA PHE A 346 12.33 10.76 -6.42
C PHE A 346 11.88 9.71 -7.44
N THR A 347 12.84 9.16 -8.18
CA THR A 347 12.55 8.15 -9.20
C THR A 347 12.46 6.79 -8.53
N LYS A 348 11.42 6.02 -8.86
CA LYS A 348 11.25 4.66 -8.35
C LYS A 348 10.91 3.69 -9.47
N VAL A 349 11.57 2.54 -9.46
CA VAL A 349 11.19 1.37 -10.25
C VAL A 349 10.39 0.45 -9.34
N GLU A 350 9.13 0.21 -9.70
CA GLU A 350 8.15 -0.54 -8.91
C GLU A 350 7.77 -1.84 -9.60
N LEU A 351 7.68 -2.91 -8.84
CA LEU A 351 7.11 -4.21 -9.22
C LEU A 351 5.67 -4.27 -8.73
N PHE A 352 4.79 -4.78 -9.58
CA PHE A 352 3.40 -5.03 -9.21
C PHE A 352 2.93 -6.36 -9.80
N SER A 353 2.16 -7.12 -9.03
CA SER A 353 1.62 -8.40 -9.44
C SER A 353 0.14 -8.50 -9.11
N TRP A 354 -0.65 -8.99 -10.06
CA TRP A 354 -1.95 -9.59 -9.79
C TRP A 354 -1.78 -11.10 -9.82
N THR A 355 -2.25 -11.80 -8.79
CA THR A 355 -2.10 -13.25 -8.66
C THR A 355 -3.39 -13.93 -8.20
N SER A 356 -3.36 -15.26 -8.15
CA SER A 356 -4.46 -16.10 -7.71
C SER A 356 -5.00 -15.68 -6.33
N PRO A 357 -6.32 -15.79 -6.09
CA PRO A 357 -6.92 -15.65 -4.76
C PRO A 357 -6.50 -16.76 -3.78
N ASP A 358 -5.80 -17.80 -4.24
CA ASP A 358 -5.22 -18.79 -3.34
C ASP A 358 -4.07 -18.17 -2.53
N GLU A 359 -4.14 -18.26 -1.21
CA GLU A 359 -3.15 -17.65 -0.32
C GLU A 359 -1.76 -18.25 -0.51
N THR A 360 -1.65 -19.56 -0.76
CA THR A 360 -0.37 -20.25 -0.97
C THR A 360 0.31 -19.75 -2.24
N LEU A 361 -0.43 -19.66 -3.34
CA LEU A 361 0.08 -19.11 -4.61
C LEU A 361 0.43 -17.62 -4.48
N SER A 362 -0.37 -16.86 -3.74
CA SER A 362 -0.10 -15.45 -3.46
C SER A 362 1.18 -15.26 -2.64
N MET A 363 1.39 -16.07 -1.61
CA MET A 363 2.62 -16.06 -0.81
C MET A 363 3.84 -16.54 -1.60
N GLY A 364 3.69 -17.51 -2.50
CA GLY A 364 4.77 -17.88 -3.44
C GLY A 364 5.18 -16.72 -4.35
N GLN A 365 4.21 -15.93 -4.84
CA GLN A 365 4.51 -14.72 -5.60
C GLN A 365 5.19 -13.65 -4.73
N PHE A 366 4.77 -13.49 -3.47
CA PHE A 366 5.42 -12.58 -2.51
C PHE A 366 6.90 -12.93 -2.32
N ASP A 367 7.20 -14.20 -2.07
CA ASP A 367 8.57 -14.67 -1.86
C ASP A 367 9.42 -14.47 -3.14
N SER A 368 8.84 -14.63 -4.34
CA SER A 368 9.55 -14.37 -5.60
C SER A 368 9.96 -12.90 -5.79
N ILE A 369 9.13 -11.94 -5.33
CA ILE A 369 9.44 -10.51 -5.38
C ILE A 369 10.54 -10.18 -4.36
N VAL A 370 10.47 -10.75 -3.16
CA VAL A 370 11.51 -10.58 -2.13
C VAL A 370 12.85 -11.11 -2.63
N GLU A 371 12.86 -12.30 -3.26
CA GLU A 371 14.10 -12.88 -3.80
C GLU A 371 14.68 -12.04 -4.94
N PHE A 372 13.84 -11.46 -5.81
CA PHE A 372 14.28 -10.50 -6.81
C PHE A 372 15.01 -9.30 -6.16
N GLN A 373 14.43 -8.72 -5.11
CA GLN A 373 15.01 -7.56 -4.42
C GLN A 373 16.33 -7.92 -3.74
N LYS A 374 16.40 -9.08 -3.10
CA LYS A 374 17.64 -9.58 -2.49
C LYS A 374 18.75 -9.72 -3.53
N GLU A 375 18.48 -10.38 -4.65
CA GLU A 375 19.46 -10.56 -5.72
C GLU A 375 19.85 -9.22 -6.39
N PHE A 376 18.91 -8.28 -6.53
CA PHE A 376 19.22 -6.94 -7.00
C PHE A 376 20.21 -6.23 -6.07
N ILE A 377 19.93 -6.16 -4.76
CA ILE A 377 20.83 -5.52 -3.78
C ILE A 377 22.18 -6.25 -3.68
N LYS A 378 22.15 -7.58 -3.68
CA LYS A 378 23.35 -8.42 -3.67
C LYS A 378 24.26 -8.13 -4.87
N SER A 379 23.67 -8.01 -6.07
CA SER A 379 24.39 -7.74 -7.31
C SER A 379 25.04 -6.35 -7.37
N LEU A 380 24.51 -5.39 -6.60
CA LEU A 380 25.13 -4.07 -6.43
C LEU A 380 26.32 -4.10 -5.45
N GLY A 381 26.57 -5.23 -4.77
CA GLY A 381 27.63 -5.37 -3.79
C GLY A 381 27.35 -4.67 -2.46
N LEU A 382 26.09 -4.28 -2.20
CA LEU A 382 25.70 -3.58 -0.98
C LEU A 382 25.48 -4.57 0.17
N THR A 383 25.92 -4.19 1.37
CA THR A 383 25.59 -4.88 2.62
C THR A 383 24.20 -4.48 3.08
N ALA A 384 23.32 -5.46 3.29
CA ALA A 384 21.93 -5.22 3.67
C ALA A 384 21.41 -6.23 4.70
N ARG A 385 20.25 -5.95 5.29
CA ARG A 385 19.48 -6.87 6.13
C ARG A 385 18.04 -6.98 5.64
N VAL A 386 17.48 -8.18 5.72
CA VAL A 386 16.10 -8.48 5.32
C VAL A 386 15.25 -8.61 6.58
N LEU A 387 14.19 -7.82 6.68
CA LEU A 387 13.36 -7.70 7.87
C LEU A 387 11.91 -8.07 7.57
N VAL A 388 11.29 -8.88 8.43
CA VAL A 388 9.82 -8.96 8.49
C VAL A 388 9.34 -7.81 9.36
N MET A 389 8.45 -6.99 8.80
CA MET A 389 7.93 -5.82 9.50
C MET A 389 6.89 -6.19 10.56
N PRO A 390 6.86 -5.47 11.68
CA PRO A 390 5.91 -5.70 12.75
C PRO A 390 4.50 -5.26 12.34
N HIS A 391 3.50 -5.70 13.11
CA HIS A 391 2.10 -5.43 12.77
C HIS A 391 1.74 -3.93 12.73
N ASP A 392 2.41 -3.08 13.51
CA ASP A 392 2.19 -1.63 13.56
C ASP A 392 2.86 -0.86 12.41
N ASP A 393 3.68 -1.52 11.59
CA ASP A 393 4.32 -0.96 10.39
C ASP A 393 3.86 -1.60 9.06
N LEU A 394 2.73 -2.29 9.07
CA LEU A 394 2.15 -2.87 7.84
C LEU A 394 1.40 -1.84 6.99
N GLY A 395 1.11 -0.64 7.52
CA GLY A 395 0.14 0.27 6.90
C GLY A 395 -1.27 -0.31 6.87
N ALA A 396 -2.18 0.28 6.08
CA ALA A 396 -3.54 -0.24 5.92
C ALA A 396 -3.65 -1.48 5.00
N PRO A 397 -3.00 -1.53 3.82
CA PRO A 397 -3.29 -2.57 2.84
C PRO A 397 -2.51 -3.88 3.05
N ALA A 398 -1.32 -3.86 3.66
CA ALA A 398 -0.46 -5.05 3.69
C ALA A 398 -0.94 -6.09 4.70
N TYR A 399 -1.00 -7.34 4.24
CA TYR A 399 -1.20 -8.56 5.03
C TYR A 399 0.12 -9.05 5.65
N LYS A 400 1.20 -8.94 4.88
CA LYS A 400 2.59 -9.20 5.28
C LYS A 400 3.51 -8.25 4.51
N LYS A 401 4.54 -7.73 5.18
CA LYS A 401 5.53 -6.82 4.61
C LYS A 401 6.95 -7.29 4.94
N ILE A 402 7.84 -7.24 3.95
CA ILE A 402 9.29 -7.43 4.12
C ILE A 402 10.00 -6.18 3.60
N ASP A 403 10.90 -5.66 4.41
CA ASP A 403 11.77 -4.54 4.03
C ASP A 403 13.22 -5.02 3.92
N ILE A 404 13.97 -4.41 2.99
CA ILE A 404 15.41 -4.56 2.87
C ILE A 404 16.05 -3.22 3.22
N GLU A 405 16.90 -3.25 4.24
CA GLU A 405 17.65 -2.07 4.67
C GLU A 405 19.13 -2.23 4.34
N VAL A 406 19.71 -1.21 3.73
CA VAL A 406 21.14 -1.17 3.39
C VAL A 406 21.92 -0.43 4.46
N LEU A 407 23.15 -0.88 4.71
CA LEU A 407 24.09 -0.22 5.60
C LEU A 407 24.47 1.17 5.04
N MET A 408 24.28 2.23 5.83
CA MET A 408 24.63 3.61 5.46
C MET A 408 25.64 4.16 6.48
N PRO A 409 26.96 3.94 6.26
CA PRO A 409 27.99 4.25 7.25
C PRO A 409 28.19 5.75 7.46
N GLY A 410 27.99 6.59 6.45
CA GLY A 410 27.99 8.05 6.61
C GLY A 410 26.86 8.50 7.54
N ARG A 411 25.66 7.99 7.29
CA ARG A 411 24.48 8.23 8.12
C ARG A 411 24.60 7.63 9.53
N GLY A 412 25.31 6.51 9.67
CA GLY A 412 25.43 5.74 10.92
C GLY A 412 24.19 4.94 11.26
N ALA A 413 23.50 4.38 10.27
CA ALA A 413 22.29 3.58 10.46
C ALA A 413 22.07 2.61 9.30
N TRP A 414 21.17 1.65 9.51
CA TRP A 414 20.50 0.95 8.42
C TRP A 414 19.42 1.85 7.83
N GLY A 415 19.20 1.76 6.52
CA GLY A 415 18.16 2.53 5.83
C GLY A 415 17.39 1.69 4.82
N GLU A 416 16.07 1.70 4.93
CA GLU A 416 15.15 1.01 4.00
C GLU A 416 15.40 1.50 2.56
N VAL A 417 15.75 0.58 1.66
CA VAL A 417 15.86 0.87 0.21
C VAL A 417 14.77 0.19 -0.60
N SER A 418 14.08 -0.77 0.01
CA SER A 418 13.09 -1.59 -0.64
C SER A 418 12.09 -2.16 0.35
N SER A 419 10.84 -2.28 -0.08
CA SER A 419 9.76 -2.95 0.63
C SER A 419 8.95 -3.82 -0.33
N THR A 420 8.40 -4.92 0.16
CA THR A 420 7.45 -5.80 -0.54
C THR A 420 6.26 -6.07 0.35
N SER A 421 5.06 -5.94 -0.21
CA SER A 421 3.81 -6.21 0.51
C SER A 421 2.92 -7.18 -0.27
N ASN A 422 2.32 -8.13 0.45
CA ASN A 422 1.15 -8.86 -0.02
C ASN A 422 -0.09 -8.15 0.50
N CYS A 423 -0.97 -7.70 -0.38
CA CYS A 423 -2.17 -6.95 -0.02
C CYS A 423 -3.44 -7.79 -0.06
N LEU A 424 -3.33 -9.11 -0.34
CA LEU A 424 -4.46 -9.99 -0.62
C LEU A 424 -5.47 -9.28 -1.54
N ASP A 425 -6.75 -9.32 -1.22
CA ASP A 425 -7.81 -8.69 -2.00
C ASP A 425 -8.15 -7.25 -1.57
N PHE A 426 -7.33 -6.61 -0.73
CA PHE A 426 -7.62 -5.28 -0.18
C PHE A 426 -7.80 -4.23 -1.29
N GLN A 427 -6.85 -4.17 -2.23
CA GLN A 427 -6.86 -3.22 -3.34
C GLN A 427 -7.84 -3.67 -4.43
N SER A 428 -7.86 -4.97 -4.75
CA SER A 428 -8.71 -5.50 -5.83
C SER A 428 -10.20 -5.42 -5.51
N ARG A 429 -10.62 -5.47 -4.23
CA ARG A 429 -12.00 -5.17 -3.81
C ARG A 429 -12.40 -3.71 -4.00
N ARG A 430 -11.43 -2.79 -3.93
CA ARG A 430 -11.63 -1.34 -4.12
C ARG A 430 -11.54 -0.95 -5.60
N LEU A 431 -10.76 -1.67 -6.39
CA LEU A 431 -10.57 -1.45 -7.82
C LEU A 431 -11.43 -2.38 -8.70
N ILE A 432 -12.18 -3.31 -8.11
CA ILE A 432 -13.03 -4.30 -8.79
C ILE A 432 -12.24 -5.13 -9.80
N THR A 433 -11.09 -5.64 -9.37
CA THR A 433 -10.25 -6.53 -10.18
C THR A 433 -10.49 -7.98 -9.78
N LYS A 434 -10.96 -8.80 -10.72
CA LYS A 434 -11.40 -10.16 -10.44
C LYS A 434 -10.76 -11.16 -11.39
N VAL A 435 -10.83 -12.43 -11.02
CA VAL A 435 -10.51 -13.58 -11.86
C VAL A 435 -11.65 -14.57 -11.84
N ARG A 436 -11.91 -15.19 -12.99
CA ARG A 436 -12.86 -16.31 -13.08
C ARG A 436 -12.19 -17.60 -12.63
N ASP A 437 -12.68 -18.17 -11.54
CA ASP A 437 -12.19 -19.44 -11.02
C ASP A 437 -12.46 -20.56 -12.02
N PRO A 438 -11.46 -21.38 -12.40
CA PRO A 438 -11.64 -22.43 -13.39
C PRO A 438 -12.58 -23.54 -12.91
N SER A 439 -12.65 -23.80 -11.60
CA SER A 439 -13.39 -24.91 -10.98
C SER A 439 -14.89 -24.64 -10.87
N ASP A 440 -15.31 -23.51 -10.31
CA ASP A 440 -16.72 -23.19 -10.05
C ASP A 440 -17.28 -22.07 -10.93
N LYS A 441 -16.45 -21.51 -11.82
CA LYS A 441 -16.76 -20.38 -12.73
C LYS A 441 -17.18 -19.08 -12.04
N LYS A 442 -17.08 -19.01 -10.71
CA LYS A 442 -17.38 -17.79 -9.95
C LYS A 442 -16.25 -16.79 -10.10
N LEU A 443 -16.61 -15.51 -10.00
CA LEU A 443 -15.64 -14.44 -9.97
C LEU A 443 -15.13 -14.27 -8.53
N LYS A 444 -13.81 -14.33 -8.37
CA LYS A 444 -13.10 -14.06 -7.12
C LYS A 444 -12.22 -12.83 -7.31
N PHE A 445 -11.96 -12.08 -6.24
CA PHE A 445 -11.01 -10.97 -6.30
C PHE A 445 -9.60 -11.53 -6.40
N VAL A 446 -8.77 -10.96 -7.28
CA VAL A 446 -7.36 -11.34 -7.35
C VAL A 446 -6.62 -10.85 -6.11
N HIS A 447 -5.51 -11.49 -5.78
CA HIS A 447 -4.58 -10.90 -4.81
C HIS A 447 -3.62 -9.93 -5.50
N THR A 448 -3.28 -8.83 -4.83
CA THR A 448 -2.30 -7.85 -5.32
C THR A 448 -1.05 -7.84 -4.46
N LEU A 449 0.10 -7.68 -5.12
CA LEU A 449 1.39 -7.53 -4.48
C LEU A 449 2.15 -6.40 -5.14
N ASN A 450 2.94 -5.70 -4.34
CA ASN A 450 3.82 -4.64 -4.79
C ASN A 450 5.20 -4.83 -4.16
N GLY A 451 6.24 -4.39 -4.86
CA GLY A 451 7.61 -4.40 -4.38
C GLY A 451 8.44 -3.29 -5.01
N THR A 452 9.28 -2.63 -4.22
CA THR A 452 10.24 -1.66 -4.76
C THR A 452 11.38 -2.40 -5.44
N ALA A 453 11.58 -2.26 -6.75
CA ALA A 453 12.80 -2.78 -7.39
C ALA A 453 13.99 -1.87 -7.08
N CYS A 454 13.80 -0.55 -7.16
CA CYS A 454 14.83 0.43 -6.85
C CYS A 454 14.20 1.78 -6.48
N ALA A 455 14.35 2.20 -5.23
CA ALA A 455 14.12 3.59 -4.82
C ALA A 455 15.42 4.38 -5.02
N VAL A 456 15.55 5.06 -6.16
CA VAL A 456 16.83 5.50 -6.71
C VAL A 456 17.66 6.34 -5.71
N PRO A 457 17.13 7.38 -5.04
CA PRO A 457 17.99 8.24 -4.22
C PRO A 457 18.63 7.54 -3.03
N ARG A 458 17.91 6.61 -2.39
CA ARG A 458 18.47 5.85 -1.27
C ARG A 458 19.52 4.84 -1.74
N VAL A 459 19.34 4.27 -2.93
CA VAL A 459 20.36 3.38 -3.53
C VAL A 459 21.58 4.17 -4.00
N VAL A 460 21.39 5.36 -4.61
CA VAL A 460 22.49 6.29 -4.92
C VAL A 460 23.27 6.61 -3.66
N LEU A 461 22.58 7.10 -2.60
CA LEU A 461 23.17 7.36 -1.30
C LEU A 461 23.99 6.17 -0.82
N SER A 462 23.41 4.97 -0.80
CA SER A 462 24.09 3.76 -0.35
C SER A 462 25.35 3.46 -1.17
N ILE A 463 25.32 3.66 -2.49
CA ILE A 463 26.50 3.48 -3.34
C ILE A 463 27.59 4.50 -2.98
N ILE A 464 27.23 5.78 -2.83
CA ILE A 464 28.21 6.81 -2.47
C ILE A 464 28.88 6.48 -1.14
N GLU A 465 28.12 6.12 -0.10
CA GLU A 465 28.69 5.88 1.22
C GLU A 465 29.51 4.59 1.31
N ASN A 466 29.14 3.54 0.57
CA ASN A 466 29.81 2.22 0.66
C ASN A 466 30.96 2.04 -0.35
N PHE A 467 30.97 2.80 -1.45
CA PHE A 467 31.98 2.65 -2.51
C PHE A 467 32.91 3.86 -2.66
N TYR A 468 32.81 4.87 -1.79
CA TYR A 468 33.79 5.94 -1.72
C TYR A 468 35.10 5.47 -1.05
N ASP A 469 36.21 5.60 -1.77
CA ASP A 469 37.58 5.38 -1.29
C ASP A 469 38.18 6.74 -0.89
N PRO A 470 38.31 7.03 0.42
CA PRO A 470 38.82 8.32 0.90
C PRO A 470 40.32 8.53 0.65
N GLU A 471 41.09 7.46 0.44
CA GLU A 471 42.54 7.56 0.22
C GLU A 471 42.85 7.91 -1.23
N LYS A 472 42.04 7.39 -2.17
CA LYS A 472 42.15 7.71 -3.61
C LYS A 472 41.28 8.88 -4.05
N ASP A 473 40.35 9.28 -3.20
CA ASP A 473 39.33 10.28 -3.46
C ASP A 473 38.47 9.95 -4.69
N VAL A 474 37.94 8.73 -4.74
CA VAL A 474 37.09 8.24 -5.84
C VAL A 474 35.89 7.47 -5.33
N ILE A 475 34.80 7.42 -6.10
CA ILE A 475 33.70 6.48 -5.86
C ILE A 475 33.82 5.34 -6.87
N VAL A 476 33.99 4.12 -6.39
CA VAL A 476 34.06 2.93 -7.26
C VAL A 476 32.65 2.63 -7.79
N VAL A 477 32.52 2.47 -9.11
CA VAL A 477 31.24 2.13 -9.74
C VAL A 477 31.02 0.61 -9.63
N PRO A 478 29.90 0.14 -9.05
CA PRO A 478 29.55 -1.28 -9.03
C PRO A 478 29.60 -1.89 -10.43
N GLU A 479 30.17 -3.08 -10.57
CA GLU A 479 30.46 -3.69 -11.87
C GLU A 479 29.22 -3.80 -12.77
N VAL A 480 28.07 -4.15 -12.17
CA VAL A 480 26.79 -4.28 -12.87
C VAL A 480 26.25 -2.97 -13.45
N LEU A 481 26.73 -1.82 -12.96
CA LEU A 481 26.33 -0.48 -13.42
C LEU A 481 27.28 0.09 -14.47
N ARG A 482 28.51 -0.39 -14.59
CA ARG A 482 29.52 0.15 -15.53
C ARG A 482 29.02 0.22 -16.98
N PRO A 483 28.32 -0.79 -17.54
CA PRO A 483 27.78 -0.72 -18.90
C PRO A 483 26.72 0.38 -19.12
N PHE A 484 26.20 0.98 -18.04
CA PHE A 484 25.25 2.09 -18.08
C PHE A 484 25.87 3.42 -17.61
N MET A 485 27.15 3.41 -17.28
CA MET A 485 27.95 4.54 -16.79
C MET A 485 29.12 4.83 -17.76
N ASP A 486 28.91 4.65 -19.07
CA ASP A 486 29.95 4.79 -20.11
C ASP A 486 31.22 3.97 -19.82
N ASP A 487 31.05 2.76 -19.28
CA ASP A 487 32.11 1.83 -18.87
C ASP A 487 33.08 2.38 -17.82
N LYS A 488 32.72 3.50 -17.16
CA LYS A 488 33.50 4.06 -16.05
C LYS A 488 33.59 3.07 -14.89
N SER A 489 34.80 2.83 -14.41
CA SER A 489 35.04 2.05 -13.18
C SER A 489 34.98 2.90 -11.91
N GLU A 490 35.11 4.22 -12.03
CA GLU A 490 35.19 5.16 -10.92
C GLU A 490 34.64 6.54 -11.30
N ILE A 491 34.11 7.26 -10.31
CA ILE A 491 33.71 8.67 -10.40
C ILE A 491 34.73 9.49 -9.61
N ARG A 492 35.23 10.57 -10.21
CA ARG A 492 36.24 11.47 -9.64
C ARG A 492 35.65 12.88 -9.43
N PRO A 493 36.23 13.72 -8.54
CA PRO A 493 35.85 15.12 -8.43
C PRO A 493 35.97 15.84 -9.79
N GLN A 494 34.98 16.69 -10.13
CA GLN A 494 34.94 17.47 -11.37
C GLN A 494 35.75 18.77 -11.29
#